data_AF-A2ZJM4-F1
#
_entry.id   AF-A2ZJM4-F1
#
_cell.length_a   1.000
_cell.length_b   1.000
_cell.length_c   1.000
_cell.angle_alpha   90.00
_cell.angle_beta   90.00
_cell.angle_gamma   90.00
#
_symmetry.space_group_name_H-M   'P 1'
#
loop_
_entity.id
_entity.type
_entity.pdbx_description
1 polymer ?
#
loop_
_entity_poly.entity_id
_entity_poly.type
_entity_poly.pdbx_seq_one_letter_code
_entity_poly.pdbx_strand_id
1 'polypeptide(L)'
;MDDMMDDIFEHFIEKDELLDRIGARLVAPLLPAATRAQRRQVLEQREQARAAREELRRGVARSRELTRKIRRLKRMANADVSGYPAARREAHERETRRLAREIFGSDA
;
A
#
# COMPACT_ATOMS: atom_id res chain seq x y z
N MET A 1 -16.47 2.64 0.04
CA MET A 1 -15.93 1.28 -0.19
C MET A 1 -14.42 1.30 -0.09
N ASP A 2 -13.72 2.04 -0.95
CA ASP A 2 -12.25 2.08 -0.90
C ASP A 2 -11.65 2.81 0.31
N ASP A 3 -12.20 3.97 0.72
CA ASP A 3 -11.72 4.66 1.94
C ASP A 3 -11.96 3.80 3.20
N MET A 4 -13.05 3.03 3.20
CA MET A 4 -13.39 2.10 4.29
C MET A 4 -12.42 0.90 4.35
N MET A 5 -11.97 0.40 3.19
CA MET A 5 -10.92 -0.62 3.13
C MET A 5 -9.55 -0.05 3.51
N ASP A 6 -9.31 1.23 3.23
CA ASP A 6 -8.10 1.91 3.64
C ASP A 6 -8.02 2.04 5.17
N ASP A 7 -9.13 2.45 5.82
CA ASP A 7 -9.29 2.53 7.27
C ASP A 7 -9.16 1.17 7.95
N ILE A 8 -9.75 0.11 7.38
CA ILE A 8 -9.64 -1.26 7.90
C ILE A 8 -8.18 -1.74 7.89
N PHE A 9 -7.44 -1.46 6.82
CA PHE A 9 -6.03 -1.81 6.73
C PHE A 9 -5.18 -1.02 7.72
N GLU A 10 -5.47 0.27 7.91
CA GLU A 10 -4.75 1.11 8.87
C GLU A 10 -4.98 0.65 10.31
N HIS A 11 -6.23 0.33 10.66
CA HIS A 11 -6.57 -0.33 11.93
C HIS A 11 -5.89 -1.70 12.10
N PHE A 12 -5.77 -2.48 11.03
CA PHE A 12 -5.08 -3.77 11.08
C PHE A 12 -3.58 -3.59 11.37
N ILE A 13 -2.94 -2.60 10.74
CA ILE A 13 -1.53 -2.24 10.97
C ILE A 13 -1.33 -1.79 12.42
N GLU A 14 -2.18 -0.91 12.94
CA GLU A 14 -2.11 -0.46 14.33
C GLU A 14 -2.27 -1.62 15.32
N LYS A 15 -3.22 -2.52 15.04
CA LYS A 15 -3.45 -3.73 15.84
C LYS A 15 -2.26 -4.67 15.80
N ASP A 16 -1.62 -4.86 14.65
CA ASP A 16 -0.43 -5.72 14.51
C ASP A 16 0.78 -5.12 15.24
N GLU A 17 0.97 -3.80 15.21
CA GLU A 17 1.99 -3.10 16.01
C GLU A 17 1.74 -3.16 17.51
N LEU A 18 0.46 -3.16 17.92
CA LEU A 18 0.07 -3.39 19.30
C LEU A 18 0.40 -4.83 19.73
N LEU A 19 0.06 -5.82 18.90
CA LEU A 19 0.37 -7.24 19.14
C LEU A 19 1.89 -7.48 19.23
N ASP A 20 2.68 -6.83 18.38
CA ASP A 20 4.14 -6.86 18.45
C ASP A 20 4.69 -6.28 19.76
N ARG A 21 4.12 -5.17 20.24
CA ARG A 21 4.49 -4.56 21.53
C ARG A 21 4.13 -5.45 22.71
N ILE A 22 2.95 -6.09 22.67
CA ILE A 22 2.52 -7.06 23.68
C ILE A 22 3.46 -8.27 23.66
N GLY A 23 3.72 -8.84 22.48
CA GLY A 23 4.67 -9.93 22.30
C GLY A 23 6.07 -9.59 22.79
N ALA A 24 6.54 -8.36 22.54
CA ALA A 24 7.82 -7.87 23.06
C ALA A 24 7.86 -7.87 24.58
N ARG A 25 6.81 -7.38 25.26
CA ARG A 25 6.71 -7.35 26.72
C ARG A 25 6.59 -8.74 27.33
N LEU A 26 5.98 -9.70 26.63
CA LEU A 26 5.86 -11.09 27.10
C LEU A 26 7.15 -11.89 26.90
N VAL A 27 7.86 -11.65 25.80
CA VAL A 27 9.11 -12.38 25.47
C VAL A 27 10.32 -11.81 26.21
N ALA A 28 10.38 -10.48 26.43
CA ALA A 28 11.53 -9.84 27.08
C ALA A 28 11.91 -10.43 28.46
N PRO A 29 10.96 -10.75 29.35
CA PRO A 29 11.25 -11.41 30.63
C PRO A 29 11.75 -12.85 30.51
N LEU A 30 11.50 -13.52 29.38
CA LEU A 30 11.91 -14.92 29.13
C LEU A 30 13.32 -15.01 28.52
N LEU A 31 13.81 -13.93 27.90
CA LEU A 31 15.13 -13.89 27.26
C LEU A 31 16.33 -14.05 28.22
N PRO A 32 16.31 -13.57 29.48
CA PRO A 32 17.38 -13.82 30.44
C PRO A 32 17.58 -15.31 30.75
N ALA A 33 16.48 -16.07 30.84
CA ALA A 33 16.50 -17.52 31.07
C ALA A 33 16.82 -18.34 29.80
N ALA A 34 16.74 -17.73 28.61
CA ALA A 34 17.04 -18.37 27.34
C ALA A 34 18.55 -18.54 27.11
N THR A 35 18.93 -19.59 26.37
CA THR A 35 20.31 -19.77 25.92
C THR A 35 20.71 -18.70 24.89
N ARG A 36 22.02 -18.47 24.70
CA ARG A 36 22.52 -17.52 23.70
C ARG A 36 22.03 -17.84 22.28
N ALA A 37 21.91 -19.13 21.94
CA ALA A 37 21.38 -19.60 20.66
C ALA A 37 19.91 -19.24 20.49
N GLN A 38 19.07 -19.49 21.51
CA GLN A 38 17.64 -19.14 21.50
C GLN A 38 17.43 -17.63 21.38
N ARG A 39 18.24 -16.81 22.08
CA ARG A 39 18.20 -15.35 21.94
C ARG A 39 18.50 -14.89 20.52
N ARG A 40 19.53 -15.44 19.88
CA ARG A 40 19.88 -15.12 18.48
C ARG A 40 18.75 -15.49 17.53
N GLN A 41 18.21 -16.70 17.67
CA GLN A 41 17.12 -17.18 16.83
C GLN A 41 15.87 -16.28 16.92
N VAL A 42 15.49 -15.86 18.12
CA VAL A 42 14.35 -14.95 18.32
C VAL A 42 14.61 -13.58 17.69
N LEU A 43 15.82 -13.03 17.81
CA LEU A 43 16.16 -11.74 17.20
C LEU A 43 16.12 -11.83 15.66
N GLU A 44 16.69 -12.88 15.10
CA GLU A 44 16.72 -13.13 13.66
C GLU A 44 15.30 -13.29 13.08
N GLN A 45 14.44 -14.07 13.75
CA GLN A 45 13.03 -14.20 13.36
C GLN A 45 12.28 -12.88 13.41
N ARG A 46 12.56 -12.02 14.41
CA ARG A 46 11.92 -10.70 14.51
C ARG A 46 12.37 -9.76 13.40
N GLU A 47 13.65 -9.81 13.02
CA GLU A 47 14.18 -9.01 11.94
C GLU A 47 13.62 -9.45 10.58
N GLN A 48 13.57 -10.76 10.32
CA GLN A 48 12.91 -11.31 9.13
C GLN A 48 11.43 -10.94 9.05
N ALA A 49 10.69 -11.06 10.16
CA ALA A 49 9.27 -10.68 10.22
C ALA A 49 9.07 -9.18 9.96
N ARG A 50 9.96 -8.31 10.45
CA ARG A 50 9.93 -6.87 10.17
C ARG A 50 10.17 -6.58 8.69
N ALA A 51 11.18 -7.19 8.08
CA ALA A 51 11.49 -7.01 6.67
C ALA A 51 10.31 -7.44 5.77
N ALA A 52 9.74 -8.62 6.02
CA ALA A 52 8.59 -9.12 5.27
C ALA A 52 7.35 -8.20 5.41
N ARG A 53 7.11 -7.67 6.62
CA ARG A 53 6.02 -6.70 6.86
C ARG A 53 6.24 -5.39 6.11
N GLU A 54 7.47 -4.85 6.10
CA GLU A 54 7.77 -3.63 5.34
C GLU A 54 7.56 -3.83 3.84
N GLU A 55 7.95 -4.98 3.31
CA GLU A 55 7.74 -5.30 1.91
C GLU A 55 6.25 -5.38 1.57
N LEU A 56 5.45 -6.05 2.41
CA LEU A 56 3.99 -6.07 2.28
C LEU A 56 3.39 -4.66 2.34
N ARG A 57 3.84 -3.81 3.27
CA ARG A 57 3.40 -2.40 3.36
C ARG A 57 3.69 -1.64 2.08
N ARG A 58 4.89 -1.79 1.50
CA ARG A 58 5.23 -1.18 0.21
C ARG A 58 4.36 -1.72 -0.93
N GLY A 59 4.08 -3.02 -0.93
CA GLY A 59 3.17 -3.65 -1.89
C GLY A 59 1.75 -3.08 -1.83
N VAL A 60 1.18 -2.97 -0.63
CA VAL A 60 -0.14 -2.36 -0.40
C VAL A 60 -0.16 -0.90 -0.83
N ALA A 61 0.88 -0.11 -0.49
CA ALA A 61 0.98 1.28 -0.91
C ALA A 61 0.97 1.44 -2.43
N ARG A 62 1.75 0.61 -3.16
CA ARG A 62 1.74 0.58 -4.63
C ARG A 62 0.36 0.21 -5.19
N SER A 63 -0.29 -0.79 -4.61
CA SER A 63 -1.64 -1.21 -5.00
C SER A 63 -2.66 -0.07 -4.84
N ARG A 64 -2.64 0.62 -3.69
CA ARG A 64 -3.49 1.78 -3.42
C ARG A 64 -3.26 2.91 -4.43
N GLU A 65 -2.00 3.22 -4.72
CA GLU A 65 -1.66 4.23 -5.71
C GLU A 65 -2.24 3.87 -7.09
N LEU A 66 -2.09 2.61 -7.51
CA LEU A 66 -2.66 2.11 -8.76
C LEU A 66 -4.18 2.24 -8.77
N THR A 67 -4.88 1.87 -7.70
CA THR A 67 -6.34 2.02 -7.61
C THR A 67 -6.76 3.49 -7.71
N ARG A 68 -6.04 4.41 -7.06
CA ARG A 68 -6.31 5.86 -7.17
C ARG A 68 -6.15 6.36 -8.61
N LYS A 69 -5.10 5.90 -9.32
CA LYS A 69 -4.88 6.21 -10.73
C LYS A 69 -6.00 5.67 -11.62
N ILE A 70 -6.44 4.43 -11.41
CA ILE A 70 -7.56 3.81 -12.14
C ILE A 70 -8.87 4.59 -11.90
N ARG A 71 -9.19 4.97 -10.66
CA ARG A 71 -10.38 5.80 -10.37
C ARG A 71 -10.31 7.16 -11.05
N ARG A 72 -9.13 7.77 -11.07
CA ARG A 72 -8.91 9.04 -11.80
C ARG A 72 -9.16 8.86 -13.29
N LEU A 73 -8.59 7.81 -13.91
CA LEU A 73 -8.80 7.50 -15.32
C LEU A 73 -10.28 7.27 -15.63
N LYS A 74 -10.99 6.48 -14.83
CA LYS A 74 -12.43 6.24 -14.99
C LYS A 74 -13.24 7.54 -14.95
N ARG A 75 -12.91 8.46 -14.03
CA ARG A 75 -13.56 9.77 -13.96
C ARG A 75 -13.30 10.63 -15.19
N MET A 76 -12.07 10.64 -15.70
CA MET A 76 -11.72 11.37 -16.92
C MET A 76 -12.42 10.77 -18.15
N ALA A 77 -12.39 9.45 -18.30
CA ALA A 77 -13.05 8.76 -19.40
C ALA A 77 -14.57 8.99 -19.45
N ASN A 78 -15.21 9.16 -18.29
CA ASN A 78 -16.65 9.42 -18.18
C ASN A 78 -17.01 10.91 -18.16
N ALA A 79 -16.04 11.83 -18.22
CA ALA A 79 -16.32 13.26 -18.19
C ALA A 79 -17.00 13.69 -19.50
N ASP A 80 -18.10 14.43 -19.40
CA ASP A 80 -18.69 15.07 -20.57
C ASP A 80 -17.82 16.25 -21.04
N VAL A 81 -17.19 16.07 -22.20
CA VAL A 81 -16.31 17.05 -22.83
C VAL A 81 -16.92 17.68 -24.09
N SER A 82 -18.20 17.41 -24.37
CA SER A 82 -18.91 17.93 -25.54
C SER A 82 -18.91 19.46 -25.59
N GLY A 83 -19.03 20.11 -24.43
CA GLY A 83 -18.99 21.56 -24.26
C GLY A 83 -17.59 22.18 -24.25
N TYR A 84 -16.51 21.40 -24.32
CA TYR A 84 -15.15 21.95 -24.24
C TYR A 84 -14.73 22.58 -25.57
N PRO A 85 -14.02 23.73 -25.54
CA PRO A 85 -13.28 24.23 -26.70
C PRO A 85 -12.30 23.16 -27.23
N ALA A 86 -12.03 23.16 -28.55
CA ALA A 86 -11.19 22.14 -29.19
C ALA A 86 -9.83 21.92 -28.50
N ALA A 87 -9.14 23.01 -28.13
CA ALA A 87 -7.86 22.94 -27.41
C ALA A 87 -7.96 22.25 -26.03
N ARG A 88 -9.07 22.47 -25.30
CA ARG A 88 -9.33 21.80 -24.02
C ARG A 88 -9.68 20.33 -24.21
N ARG A 89 -10.44 20.00 -25.25
CA ARG A 89 -10.79 18.63 -25.61
C ARG A 89 -9.54 17.81 -25.94
N GLU A 90 -8.65 18.36 -26.75
CA GLU A 90 -7.38 17.72 -27.10
C GLU A 90 -6.44 17.56 -25.89
N ALA A 91 -6.39 18.56 -24.99
CA ALA A 91 -5.63 18.45 -23.75
C ALA A 91 -6.17 17.33 -22.85
N HIS A 92 -7.50 17.25 -22.70
CA HIS A 92 -8.18 16.20 -21.93
C HIS A 92 -7.88 14.80 -22.48
N GLU A 93 -7.98 14.61 -23.79
CA GLU A 93 -7.66 13.34 -24.44
C GLU A 93 -6.19 12.95 -24.26
N ARG A 94 -5.26 13.90 -24.43
CA ARG A 94 -3.82 13.65 -24.22
C ARG A 94 -3.53 13.22 -22.80
N GLU A 95 -4.11 13.88 -21.79
CA GLU A 95 -3.90 13.50 -20.41
C GLU A 95 -4.55 12.16 -20.06
N THR A 96 -5.73 11.88 -20.62
CA THR A 96 -6.42 10.57 -20.46
C THR A 96 -5.55 9.44 -21.03
N ARG A 97 -5.01 9.60 -22.25
CA ARG A 97 -4.10 8.62 -22.87
C ARG A 97 -2.79 8.49 -22.11
N ARG A 98 -2.21 9.59 -21.62
CA ARG A 98 -1.00 9.55 -20.78
C ARG A 98 -1.24 8.71 -19.53
N LEU A 99 -2.35 8.95 -18.83
CA LEU A 99 -2.69 8.22 -17.60
C LEU A 99 -3.00 6.75 -17.88
N ALA A 100 -3.67 6.43 -18.99
CA ALA A 100 -3.88 5.05 -19.42
C ALA A 100 -2.55 4.31 -19.65
N ARG A 101 -1.58 4.94 -20.35
CA ARG A 101 -0.25 4.38 -20.56
C ARG A 101 0.54 4.19 -19.26
N GLU A 102 0.40 5.12 -18.32
CA GLU A 102 1.05 5.01 -17.01
C GLU A 102 0.52 3.81 -16.20
N ILE A 103 -0.76 3.46 -16.37
CA ILE A 103 -1.43 2.38 -15.62
C ILE A 103 -1.24 1.02 -16.32
N PHE A 104 -1.40 0.98 -17.64
CA PHE A 104 -1.52 -0.27 -18.42
C PHE A 104 -0.31 -0.55 -19.32
N GLY A 105 0.61 0.41 -19.47
CA GLY A 105 1.75 0.30 -20.38
C GLY A 105 1.46 0.83 -21.80
N SER A 106 2.44 0.71 -22.68
CA SER A 106 2.46 1.31 -24.02
C SER A 106 1.41 0.77 -25.00
N ASP A 107 0.83 -0.40 -24.69
CA ASP A 107 -0.10 -1.15 -25.56
C ASP A 107 -1.59 -0.85 -25.28
N ALA A 108 -1.87 0.18 -24.45
CA ALA A 108 -3.22 0.57 -24.04
C ALA A 108 -3.78 1.81 -24.75
#